data_AF-A0A353G612-F1
#
_entry.id   AF-A0A353G612-F1
#
_cell.length_a   1.000
_cell.length_b   1.000
_cell.length_c   1.000
_cell.angle_alpha   90.00
_cell.angle_beta   90.00
_cell.angle_gamma   90.00
#
_symmetry.space_group_name_H-M   'P 1'
#
loop_
_entity.id
_entity.type
_entity.pdbx_description
1 polymer ?
#
loop_
_entity_poly.entity_id
_entity_poly.type
_entity_poly.pdbx_seq_one_letter_code
_entity_poly.pdbx_strand_id
1 'polypeptide(L)'
;MKAEDFRSEKTRPFTGAEYIASLRDGREVYINGERVTDVTTHPSMRNSVRSLARLYDALHDPAKKDVLTTPTDTGNGGYTHKLFKHASSVDDLVGQQGAITEWARMTYGWMGRTADYKASLMNTLNVNAEWYGDYADNARAWHKRTQESALFLNHAIVNPPIDRHKPAEHLKDVFVHVTKETDAGTPEDVRLQVLKGAEKGRALRDMEALVDTCMSDYDEHGWTGDTWLQPLDGRADAVRDAAE
;
A
#
# COMPACT_ATOMS: atom_id res chain seq x y z
N MET A 1 11.89 12.65 -16.15
CA MET A 1 10.86 13.40 -15.38
C MET A 1 10.23 12.42 -14.41
N LYS A 2 10.07 12.76 -13.12
CA LYS A 2 9.37 11.88 -12.17
C LYS A 2 7.85 12.06 -12.32
N ALA A 3 7.07 11.06 -11.96
CA ALA A 3 5.61 11.12 -12.06
C ALA A 3 5.04 12.33 -11.28
N GLU A 4 5.54 12.55 -10.05
CA GLU A 4 5.09 13.65 -9.19
C GLU A 4 5.53 15.06 -9.63
N ASP A 5 6.29 15.16 -10.73
CA ASP A 5 6.62 16.44 -11.37
C ASP A 5 5.48 16.99 -12.23
N PHE A 6 4.49 16.15 -12.58
CA PHE A 6 3.27 16.61 -13.25
C PHE A 6 2.31 17.39 -12.34
N ARG A 7 2.53 17.38 -11.01
CA ARG A 7 1.74 18.19 -10.07
C ARG A 7 2.11 19.66 -10.17
N SER A 8 1.13 20.54 -10.32
CA SER A 8 1.38 21.99 -10.33
C SER A 8 1.74 22.53 -8.93
N GLU A 9 1.36 21.81 -7.87
CA GLU A 9 1.63 22.16 -6.47
C GLU A 9 2.22 20.97 -5.73
N LYS A 10 3.25 21.20 -4.90
CA LYS A 10 3.92 20.14 -4.13
C LYS A 10 3.27 19.87 -2.76
N THR A 11 2.34 20.73 -2.33
CA THR A 11 1.62 20.68 -1.05
C THR A 11 0.29 19.93 -1.12
N ARG A 12 -0.03 19.30 -2.26
CA ARG A 12 -1.21 18.47 -2.43
C ARG A 12 -0.90 17.24 -3.29
N PRO A 13 -1.73 16.17 -3.22
CA PRO A 13 -1.62 15.03 -4.10
C PRO A 13 -1.93 15.40 -5.56
N PHE A 14 -1.78 14.42 -6.46
CA PHE A 14 -2.23 14.55 -7.86
C PHE A 14 -3.73 14.89 -7.94
N THR A 15 -4.10 15.76 -8.87
CA THR A 15 -5.45 15.75 -9.45
C THR A 15 -5.60 14.58 -10.42
N GLY A 16 -6.83 14.26 -10.83
CA GLY A 16 -7.09 13.24 -11.84
C GLY A 16 -6.40 13.54 -13.17
N ALA A 17 -6.37 14.81 -13.59
CA ALA A 17 -5.69 15.23 -14.82
C ALA A 17 -4.17 15.05 -14.74
N GLU A 18 -3.56 15.42 -13.61
CA GLU A 18 -2.12 15.26 -13.37
C GLU A 18 -1.74 13.77 -13.28
N TYR A 19 -2.58 12.95 -12.63
CA TYR A 19 -2.42 11.49 -12.60
C TYR A 19 -2.42 10.92 -14.02
N ILE A 20 -3.41 11.26 -14.85
CA ILE A 20 -3.49 10.78 -16.24
C ILE A 20 -2.25 11.22 -17.04
N ALA A 21 -1.81 12.47 -16.90
CA ALA A 21 -0.62 12.97 -17.58
C ALA A 21 0.63 12.18 -17.18
N SER A 22 0.77 11.82 -15.89
CA SER A 22 1.89 11.05 -15.37
C SER A 22 2.01 9.64 -15.97
N LEU A 23 0.94 9.10 -16.57
CA LEU A 23 0.95 7.78 -17.19
C LEU A 23 1.51 7.75 -18.62
N ARG A 24 1.78 8.91 -19.22
CA ARG A 24 2.33 9.05 -20.58
C ARG A 24 3.85 9.10 -20.53
N ASP A 25 4.45 8.03 -20.03
CA ASP A 25 5.86 7.96 -19.62
C ASP A 25 6.72 7.05 -20.51
N GLY A 26 6.14 6.45 -21.55
CA GLY A 26 6.84 5.53 -22.45
C GLY A 26 6.91 4.08 -21.93
N ARG A 27 6.13 3.74 -20.88
CA ARG A 27 6.01 2.36 -20.38
C ARG A 27 5.78 1.32 -21.49
N GLU A 28 6.30 0.13 -21.26
CA GLU A 28 6.14 -1.00 -22.18
C GLU A 28 5.05 -1.92 -21.68
N VAL A 29 3.87 -1.81 -22.31
CA VAL A 29 2.69 -2.63 -22.00
C VAL A 29 2.30 -3.36 -23.26
N TYR A 30 2.04 -4.67 -23.15
CA TYR A 30 1.61 -5.51 -24.25
C TYR A 30 0.24 -6.13 -23.95
N ILE A 31 -0.65 -6.13 -24.93
CA ILE A 31 -1.95 -6.80 -24.86
C ILE A 31 -2.28 -7.38 -26.23
N ASN A 32 -2.79 -8.62 -26.28
CA ASN A 32 -3.13 -9.31 -27.53
C ASN A 32 -1.98 -9.34 -28.57
N GLY A 33 -0.73 -9.41 -28.12
CA GLY A 33 0.45 -9.44 -28.98
C GLY A 33 0.92 -8.06 -29.49
N GLU A 34 0.22 -6.98 -29.15
CA GLU A 34 0.56 -5.63 -29.60
C GLU A 34 1.06 -4.76 -28.45
N ARG A 35 1.99 -3.84 -28.77
CA ARG A 35 2.45 -2.83 -27.82
C ARG A 35 1.44 -1.70 -27.71
N VAL A 36 1.02 -1.39 -26.49
CA VAL A 36 0.19 -0.23 -26.17
C VAL A 36 1.05 1.03 -26.18
N THR A 37 0.73 1.99 -27.03
CA THR A 37 1.46 3.27 -27.14
C THR A 37 1.06 4.28 -26.05
N ASP A 38 -0.20 4.28 -25.63
CA ASP A 38 -0.73 5.16 -24.58
C ASP A 38 -1.86 4.46 -23.79
N VAL A 39 -1.56 4.11 -22.53
CA VAL A 39 -2.51 3.44 -21.63
C VAL A 39 -3.71 4.32 -21.25
N THR A 40 -3.59 5.65 -21.40
CA THR A 40 -4.66 6.61 -21.04
C THR A 40 -5.78 6.64 -22.08
N THR A 41 -5.48 6.21 -23.31
CA THR A 41 -6.41 6.26 -24.45
C THR A 41 -6.76 4.86 -24.98
N HIS A 42 -5.94 3.84 -24.69
CA HIS A 42 -6.16 2.48 -25.15
C HIS A 42 -7.52 1.92 -24.69
N PRO A 43 -8.34 1.32 -25.59
CA PRO A 43 -9.70 0.86 -25.28
C PRO A 43 -9.80 -0.06 -24.05
N SER A 44 -8.82 -0.93 -23.83
CA SER A 44 -8.83 -1.90 -22.73
C SER A 44 -8.52 -1.29 -21.34
N MET A 45 -8.02 -0.06 -21.26
CA MET A 45 -7.57 0.53 -19.98
C MET A 45 -8.14 1.93 -19.70
N ARG A 46 -8.50 2.70 -20.74
CA ARG A 46 -8.89 4.12 -20.63
C ARG A 46 -9.98 4.41 -19.58
N ASN A 47 -10.93 3.50 -19.41
CA ASN A 47 -12.00 3.67 -18.43
C ASN A 47 -11.53 3.37 -17.01
N SER A 48 -10.69 2.35 -16.81
CA SER A 48 -10.05 2.09 -15.51
C SER A 48 -9.18 3.26 -15.08
N VAL A 49 -8.41 3.84 -16.00
CA VAL A 49 -7.61 5.06 -15.78
C VAL A 49 -8.50 6.23 -15.35
N ARG A 50 -9.64 6.44 -16.02
CA ARG A 50 -10.61 7.49 -15.64
C ARG A 50 -11.24 7.23 -14.26
N SER A 51 -11.55 5.97 -13.93
CA SER A 51 -12.07 5.62 -12.61
C SER A 51 -11.07 5.94 -11.50
N LEU A 52 -9.78 5.64 -11.71
CA LEU A 52 -8.70 5.99 -10.79
C LEU A 52 -8.48 7.50 -10.68
N ALA A 53 -8.54 8.21 -11.80
CA ALA A 53 -8.42 9.67 -11.83
C ALA A 53 -9.50 10.36 -10.97
N ARG A 54 -10.72 9.83 -10.94
CA ARG A 54 -11.80 10.36 -10.08
C ARG A 54 -11.46 10.28 -8.58
N LEU A 55 -10.73 9.25 -8.15
CA LEU A 55 -10.30 9.11 -6.75
C LEU A 55 -9.33 10.23 -6.36
N TYR A 56 -8.43 10.60 -7.27
CA TYR A 56 -7.53 11.73 -7.10
C TYR A 56 -8.29 13.06 -7.07
N ASP A 57 -9.24 13.28 -7.98
CA ASP A 57 -10.08 14.49 -7.96
C ASP A 57 -10.87 14.63 -6.64
N ALA A 58 -11.32 13.53 -6.05
CA ALA A 58 -12.04 13.55 -4.77
C ALA A 58 -11.20 14.06 -3.59
N LEU A 59 -9.87 13.96 -3.64
CA LEU A 59 -8.99 14.54 -2.61
C LEU A 59 -9.06 16.08 -2.57
N HIS A 60 -9.57 16.70 -3.63
CA HIS A 60 -9.67 18.15 -3.80
C HIS A 60 -11.11 18.65 -3.70
N ASP A 61 -12.10 17.76 -3.67
CA ASP A 61 -13.52 18.09 -3.51
C ASP A 61 -13.78 18.60 -2.08
N PRO A 62 -14.20 19.87 -1.89
CA PRO A 62 -14.49 20.41 -0.56
C PRO A 62 -15.49 19.56 0.24
N ALA A 63 -16.43 18.87 -0.42
CA ALA A 63 -17.42 18.04 0.25
C ALA A 63 -16.85 16.72 0.80
N LYS A 64 -15.69 16.27 0.32
CA LYS A 64 -15.05 15.00 0.72
C LYS A 64 -13.73 15.20 1.45
N LYS A 65 -13.17 16.40 1.38
CA LYS A 65 -11.83 16.71 1.89
C LYS A 65 -11.65 16.32 3.36
N ASP A 66 -12.63 16.60 4.21
CA ASP A 66 -12.57 16.29 5.65
C ASP A 66 -12.61 14.78 5.92
N VAL A 67 -13.31 14.01 5.08
CA VAL A 67 -13.38 12.55 5.18
C VAL A 67 -12.09 11.92 4.67
N LEU A 68 -11.62 12.35 3.49
CA LEU A 68 -10.52 11.70 2.76
C LEU A 68 -9.13 12.12 3.22
N THR A 69 -8.94 13.36 3.70
CA THR A 69 -7.62 13.96 3.82
C THR A 69 -7.19 14.27 5.24
N THR A 70 -5.88 14.40 5.42
CA THR A 70 -5.23 14.85 6.66
C THR A 70 -3.99 15.67 6.31
N PRO A 71 -3.52 16.58 7.18
CA PRO A 71 -2.22 17.21 7.00
C PRO A 71 -1.09 16.18 6.90
N THR A 72 -0.14 16.42 6.00
CA THR A 72 1.11 15.65 5.94
C THR A 72 1.94 15.83 7.21
N ASP A 73 2.76 14.84 7.56
CA ASP A 73 3.74 14.91 8.67
C ASP A 73 5.17 15.23 8.21
N THR A 74 5.36 15.53 6.92
CA THR A 74 6.69 15.79 6.31
C THR A 74 7.21 17.22 6.49
N GLY A 75 6.40 18.11 7.09
CA GLY A 75 6.72 19.53 7.25
C GLY A 75 6.54 20.38 5.98
N ASN A 76 5.93 19.86 4.90
CA ASN A 76 5.71 20.63 3.67
C ASN A 76 4.47 21.56 3.74
N GLY A 77 3.70 21.53 4.83
CA GLY A 77 2.47 22.33 5.01
C GLY A 77 1.30 21.89 4.13
N GLY A 78 1.37 20.68 3.56
CA GLY A 78 0.38 20.13 2.66
C GLY A 78 -0.63 19.18 3.31
N TYR A 79 -1.39 18.50 2.47
CA TYR A 79 -2.31 17.44 2.87
C TYR A 79 -2.15 16.21 1.98
N THR A 80 -2.63 15.07 2.46
CA THR A 80 -2.68 13.81 1.71
C THR A 80 -3.92 12.99 2.07
N HIS A 81 -4.15 11.88 1.40
CA HIS A 81 -5.17 10.90 1.81
C HIS A 81 -4.81 10.29 3.17
N LYS A 82 -5.78 10.14 4.09
CA LYS A 82 -5.54 9.73 5.50
C LYS A 82 -4.65 8.50 5.66
N LEU A 83 -4.83 7.48 4.81
CA LEU A 83 -4.05 6.24 4.87
C LEU A 83 -2.57 6.40 4.50
N PHE A 84 -2.18 7.49 3.82
CA PHE A 84 -0.77 7.75 3.48
C PHE A 84 0.05 8.30 4.66
N LYS A 85 -0.61 8.71 5.73
CA LYS A 85 0.02 9.09 7.00
C LYS A 85 -0.03 7.91 7.98
N HIS A 86 0.99 7.75 8.82
CA HIS A 86 0.96 6.75 9.89
C HIS A 86 -0.14 7.09 10.91
N ALA A 87 -0.89 6.08 11.36
CA ALA A 87 -1.87 6.24 12.44
C ALA A 87 -1.20 6.13 13.80
N SER A 88 -1.45 7.11 14.68
CA SER A 88 -0.88 7.18 16.04
C SER A 88 -1.93 7.02 17.14
N SER A 89 -3.19 6.82 16.78
CA SER A 89 -4.32 6.68 17.69
C SER A 89 -5.45 5.83 17.07
N VAL A 90 -6.41 5.43 17.90
CA VAL A 90 -7.65 4.78 17.43
C VAL A 90 -8.44 5.70 16.50
N ASP A 91 -8.51 6.99 16.82
CA ASP A 91 -9.21 7.98 15.98
C ASP A 91 -8.55 8.11 14.60
N ASP A 92 -7.22 8.04 14.52
CA ASP A 92 -6.51 8.01 13.24
C ASP A 92 -6.92 6.76 12.43
N LEU A 93 -6.98 5.57 13.06
CA LEU A 93 -7.40 4.33 12.40
C LEU A 93 -8.85 4.38 11.93
N VAL A 94 -9.77 4.90 12.75
CA VAL A 94 -11.19 5.13 12.35
C VAL A 94 -11.26 6.12 11.19
N GLY A 95 -10.48 7.20 11.23
CA GLY A 95 -10.38 8.16 10.13
C GLY A 95 -9.86 7.53 8.85
N GLN A 96 -8.84 6.66 8.93
CA GLN A 96 -8.32 5.91 7.80
C GLN A 96 -9.33 4.93 7.23
N GLN A 97 -10.06 4.18 8.08
CA GLN A 97 -11.15 3.30 7.66
C GLN A 97 -12.23 4.08 6.89
N GLY A 98 -12.61 5.26 7.40
CA GLY A 98 -13.56 6.14 6.72
C GLY A 98 -13.08 6.58 5.34
N ALA A 99 -11.82 6.98 5.22
CA ALA A 99 -11.23 7.39 3.94
C ALA A 99 -11.14 6.23 2.92
N ILE A 100 -10.70 5.04 3.35
CA ILE A 100 -10.71 3.82 2.52
C ILE A 100 -12.14 3.52 2.03
N THR A 101 -13.11 3.59 2.94
CA THR A 101 -14.52 3.31 2.62
C THR A 101 -15.06 4.29 1.58
N GLU A 102 -14.74 5.58 1.69
CA GLU A 102 -15.17 6.59 0.73
C GLU A 102 -14.60 6.31 -0.68
N TRP A 103 -13.30 6.03 -0.80
CA TRP A 103 -12.71 5.63 -2.08
C TRP A 103 -13.25 4.29 -2.62
N ALA A 104 -13.48 3.31 -1.76
CA ALA A 104 -14.07 2.03 -2.15
C ALA A 104 -15.49 2.23 -2.72
N ARG A 105 -16.32 3.09 -2.12
CA ARG A 105 -17.68 3.41 -2.60
C ARG A 105 -17.68 4.04 -3.99
N MET A 106 -16.69 4.89 -4.30
CA MET A 106 -16.56 5.52 -5.62
C MET A 106 -16.32 4.51 -6.76
N THR A 107 -15.80 3.33 -6.42
CA THR A 107 -15.60 2.21 -7.37
C THR A 107 -16.58 1.06 -7.12
N TYR A 108 -17.57 1.27 -6.26
CA TYR A 108 -18.53 0.28 -5.78
C TYR A 108 -17.87 -1.02 -5.26
N GLY A 109 -16.66 -0.91 -4.70
CA GLY A 109 -15.89 -2.03 -4.17
C GLY A 109 -15.18 -2.90 -5.22
N TRP A 110 -15.28 -2.59 -6.52
CA TRP A 110 -14.73 -3.44 -7.58
C TRP A 110 -13.22 -3.26 -7.81
N MET A 111 -12.66 -2.10 -7.45
CA MET A 111 -11.23 -1.83 -7.64
C MET A 111 -10.44 -2.08 -6.35
N GLY A 112 -10.06 -3.32 -6.08
CA GLY A 112 -9.32 -3.70 -4.86
C GLY A 112 -7.81 -3.37 -4.85
N ARG A 113 -7.32 -2.61 -5.82
CA ARG A 113 -5.90 -2.22 -5.98
C ARG A 113 -5.76 -0.74 -6.30
N THR A 114 -6.55 0.10 -5.65
CA THR A 114 -6.44 1.56 -5.67
C THR A 114 -5.19 2.03 -4.91
N ALA A 115 -4.82 3.31 -5.02
CA ALA A 115 -3.53 3.81 -4.51
C ALA A 115 -3.37 3.67 -2.98
N ASP A 116 -4.47 3.70 -2.25
CA ASP A 116 -4.55 3.47 -0.80
C ASP A 116 -4.15 2.04 -0.42
N TYR A 117 -4.35 1.03 -1.27
CA TYR A 117 -3.91 -0.34 -1.00
C TYR A 117 -2.42 -0.39 -0.61
N LYS A 118 -1.55 0.27 -1.38
CA LYS A 118 -0.11 0.25 -1.10
C LYS A 118 0.32 1.32 -0.09
N ALA A 119 -0.51 2.33 0.17
CA ALA A 119 -0.29 3.28 1.27
C ALA A 119 -0.14 2.57 2.62
N SER A 120 -0.83 1.43 2.82
CA SER A 120 -0.70 0.58 4.02
C SER A 120 0.72 0.10 4.33
N LEU A 121 1.58 -0.09 3.31
CA LEU A 121 3.01 -0.34 3.54
C LEU A 121 3.76 0.99 3.69
N MET A 122 3.52 1.91 2.76
CA MET A 122 4.34 3.12 2.65
C MET A 122 4.23 4.04 3.87
N ASN A 123 3.07 4.05 4.53
CA ASN A 123 2.85 4.85 5.73
C ASN A 123 3.68 4.35 6.93
N THR A 124 4.14 3.10 6.93
CA THR A 124 4.96 2.52 8.01
C THR A 124 6.47 2.72 7.82
N LEU A 125 6.91 3.11 6.62
CA LEU A 125 8.34 3.15 6.29
C LEU A 125 9.13 4.14 7.16
N ASN A 126 8.56 5.31 7.48
CA ASN A 126 9.28 6.31 8.28
C ASN A 126 9.38 5.92 9.76
N VAL A 127 8.30 5.39 10.34
CA VAL A 127 8.29 4.98 11.75
C VAL A 127 9.15 3.75 12.01
N ASN A 128 9.27 2.86 11.02
CA ASN A 128 10.10 1.67 11.08
C ASN A 128 11.40 1.81 10.27
N ALA A 129 11.85 3.03 9.97
CA ALA A 129 13.00 3.26 9.07
C ALA A 129 14.27 2.56 9.54
N GLU A 130 14.53 2.54 10.85
CA GLU A 130 15.72 1.91 11.44
C GLU A 130 15.79 0.41 11.19
N TRP A 131 14.65 -0.25 10.96
CA TRP A 131 14.60 -1.67 10.61
C TRP A 131 15.32 -1.96 9.28
N TYR A 132 15.44 -0.96 8.40
CA TYR A 132 16.09 -1.07 7.10
C TYR A 132 17.62 -0.85 7.15
N GLY A 133 18.21 -0.59 8.34
CA GLY A 133 19.66 -0.43 8.51
C GLY A 133 20.25 0.66 7.61
N ASP A 134 21.26 0.31 6.80
CA ASP A 134 21.93 1.23 5.86
C ASP A 134 20.97 1.89 4.84
N TYR A 135 19.74 1.39 4.72
CA TYR A 135 18.70 1.91 3.83
C TYR A 135 17.60 2.69 4.55
N ALA A 136 17.78 3.03 5.83
CA ALA A 136 16.81 3.81 6.61
C ALA A 136 16.46 5.14 5.92
N ASP A 137 17.43 5.84 5.36
CA ASP A 137 17.20 7.10 4.63
C ASP A 137 16.36 6.89 3.37
N ASN A 138 16.50 5.75 2.69
CA ASN A 138 15.64 5.39 1.56
C ASN A 138 14.20 5.17 2.04
N ALA A 139 13.99 4.49 3.17
CA ALA A 139 12.66 4.30 3.74
C ALA A 139 11.99 5.63 4.09
N ARG A 140 12.72 6.55 4.72
CA ARG A 140 12.24 7.91 5.04
C ARG A 140 11.94 8.72 3.77
N ALA A 141 12.82 8.67 2.78
CA ALA A 141 12.64 9.36 1.50
C ALA A 141 11.41 8.84 0.74
N TRP A 142 11.21 7.52 0.70
CA TRP A 142 10.04 6.91 0.07
C TRP A 142 8.74 7.19 0.82
N HIS A 143 8.76 7.21 2.15
CA HIS A 143 7.62 7.64 2.94
C HIS A 143 7.21 9.07 2.57
N LYS A 144 8.16 10.02 2.63
CA LYS A 144 7.93 11.42 2.26
C LYS A 144 7.37 11.54 0.84
N ARG A 145 8.02 10.90 -0.13
CA ARG A 145 7.62 10.94 -1.55
C ARG A 145 6.21 10.43 -1.76
N THR A 146 5.87 9.28 -1.19
CA THR A 146 4.55 8.65 -1.37
C THR A 146 3.46 9.38 -0.60
N GLN A 147 3.75 9.86 0.61
CA GLN A 147 2.80 10.63 1.40
C GLN A 147 2.43 11.92 0.70
N GLU A 148 3.41 12.74 0.28
CA GLU A 148 3.14 14.07 -0.27
C GLU A 148 2.42 14.02 -1.63
N SER A 149 2.65 12.97 -2.43
CA SER A 149 2.08 12.86 -3.78
C SER A 149 0.89 11.91 -3.88
N ALA A 150 0.58 11.12 -2.84
CA ALA A 150 -0.31 9.96 -2.91
C ALA A 150 0.03 9.04 -4.12
N LEU A 151 1.32 8.70 -4.24
CA LEU A 151 1.85 7.96 -5.39
C LEU A 151 1.18 6.59 -5.53
N PHE A 152 0.71 6.26 -6.74
CA PHE A 152 0.09 4.95 -6.99
C PHE A 152 1.16 3.87 -7.18
N LEU A 153 1.30 3.02 -6.17
CA LEU A 153 2.20 1.87 -6.20
C LEU A 153 1.42 0.55 -6.20
N ASN A 154 2.02 -0.47 -6.81
CA ASN A 154 1.58 -1.86 -6.69
C ASN A 154 2.78 -2.75 -6.30
N HIS A 155 2.50 -3.97 -5.85
CA HIS A 155 3.52 -4.95 -5.50
C HIS A 155 3.56 -6.12 -6.51
N ALA A 156 4.70 -6.77 -6.66
CA ALA A 156 4.89 -7.93 -7.54
C ALA A 156 5.63 -9.03 -6.79
N ILE A 157 5.03 -9.59 -5.74
CA ILE A 157 5.72 -10.41 -4.72
C ILE A 157 5.69 -11.90 -5.04
N VAL A 158 4.55 -12.42 -5.49
CA VAL A 158 4.36 -13.86 -5.69
C VAL A 158 5.22 -14.34 -6.85
N ASN A 159 5.99 -15.41 -6.61
CA ASN A 159 6.84 -16.03 -7.63
C ASN A 159 6.00 -16.65 -8.76
N PRO A 160 6.52 -16.67 -10.01
CA PRO A 160 5.90 -17.39 -11.12
C PRO A 160 5.57 -18.85 -10.74
N PRO A 161 4.41 -19.40 -11.15
CA PRO A 161 3.98 -20.73 -10.77
C PRO A 161 4.67 -21.83 -11.61
N ILE A 162 6.00 -21.87 -11.57
CA ILE A 162 6.83 -22.84 -12.32
C ILE A 162 7.49 -23.78 -11.32
N ASP A 163 7.44 -25.10 -11.60
CA ASP A 163 8.16 -26.15 -10.88
C ASP A 163 8.16 -26.00 -9.35
N ARG A 164 7.00 -25.68 -8.76
CA ARG A 164 6.84 -25.41 -7.31
C ARG A 164 7.33 -26.53 -6.38
N HIS A 165 7.53 -27.74 -6.92
CA HIS A 165 8.05 -28.91 -6.20
C HIS A 165 9.59 -28.92 -6.12
N LYS A 166 10.29 -28.06 -6.87
CA LYS A 166 11.74 -27.94 -6.85
C LYS A 166 12.18 -26.83 -5.87
N PRO A 167 13.37 -26.95 -5.26
CA PRO A 167 13.92 -25.87 -4.44
C PRO A 167 14.12 -24.60 -5.27
N ALA A 168 13.88 -23.43 -4.67
CA ALA A 168 13.96 -22.13 -5.34
C ALA A 168 15.32 -21.86 -6.02
N GLU A 169 16.39 -22.44 -5.50
CA GLU A 169 17.74 -22.33 -6.07
C GLU A 169 17.90 -22.91 -7.47
N HIS A 170 17.02 -23.83 -7.87
CA HIS A 170 17.02 -24.45 -9.20
C HIS A 170 16.25 -23.62 -10.23
N LEU A 171 15.60 -22.53 -9.81
CA LEU A 171 14.77 -21.63 -10.63
C LEU A 171 15.30 -20.19 -10.61
N LYS A 172 16.62 -20.03 -10.43
CA LYS A 172 17.27 -18.72 -10.37
C LYS A 172 17.04 -17.90 -11.64
N ASP A 173 17.02 -18.53 -12.81
CA ASP A 173 16.72 -17.90 -14.09
C ASP A 173 15.26 -17.40 -14.23
N VAL A 174 14.37 -17.84 -13.35
CA VAL A 174 12.94 -17.49 -13.34
C VAL A 174 12.60 -16.48 -12.24
N PHE A 175 13.15 -16.66 -11.03
CA PHE A 175 12.86 -15.80 -9.89
C PHE A 175 13.69 -14.50 -9.94
N VAL A 176 13.13 -13.43 -9.37
CA VAL A 176 13.85 -12.16 -9.24
C VAL A 176 15.11 -12.38 -8.40
N HIS A 177 16.28 -12.10 -8.97
CA HIS A 177 17.57 -12.24 -8.32
C HIS A 177 18.55 -11.17 -8.82
N VAL A 178 19.56 -10.86 -8.01
CA VAL A 178 20.65 -9.98 -8.39
C VAL A 178 21.59 -10.73 -9.34
N THR A 179 21.82 -10.18 -10.52
CA THR A 179 22.75 -10.74 -11.53
C THR A 179 24.12 -10.07 -11.50
N LYS A 180 24.19 -8.81 -11.05
CA LYS A 180 25.40 -8.01 -10.97
C LYS A 180 25.23 -6.84 -10.00
N GLU A 181 26.21 -6.63 -9.14
CA GLU A 181 26.33 -5.42 -8.32
C GLU A 181 27.18 -4.38 -9.07
N THR A 182 26.75 -3.12 -9.05
CA THR A 182 27.47 -1.99 -9.67
C THR A 182 27.35 -0.76 -8.78
N ASP A 183 28.22 0.22 -8.99
CA ASP A 183 28.18 1.50 -8.28
C ASP A 183 26.86 2.27 -8.49
N ALA A 184 26.05 1.90 -9.48
CA ALA A 184 24.74 2.49 -9.74
C ALA A 184 23.58 1.87 -8.91
N GLY A 185 23.82 0.78 -8.18
CA GLY A 185 22.81 0.05 -7.38
C GLY A 185 21.76 -0.71 -8.23
N THR A 186 20.97 -1.58 -7.58
CA THR A 186 19.89 -2.35 -8.22
C THR A 186 18.61 -2.40 -7.35
N PRO A 187 17.39 -2.22 -7.90
CA PRO A 187 16.12 -2.26 -7.15
C PRO A 187 15.85 -3.56 -6.37
N GLU A 188 16.52 -4.65 -6.72
CA GLU A 188 16.30 -5.99 -6.16
C GLU A 188 16.90 -6.23 -4.76
N ASP A 189 17.81 -5.36 -4.28
CA ASP A 189 18.37 -5.44 -2.92
C ASP A 189 17.26 -5.44 -1.84
N VAL A 190 16.15 -4.76 -2.13
CA VAL A 190 14.97 -4.63 -1.28
C VAL A 190 14.34 -5.97 -0.91
N ARG A 191 14.43 -7.03 -1.72
CA ARG A 191 13.77 -8.32 -1.40
C ARG A 191 14.64 -9.27 -0.62
N LEU A 192 15.91 -9.35 -0.98
CA LEU A 192 16.86 -10.27 -0.36
C LEU A 192 17.34 -9.75 1.01
N GLN A 193 17.39 -8.43 1.20
CA GLN A 193 17.81 -7.83 2.47
C GLN A 193 16.70 -7.81 3.52
N VAL A 194 15.44 -7.62 3.13
CA VAL A 194 14.27 -7.69 4.02
C VAL A 194 14.15 -9.10 4.61
N LEU A 195 14.24 -10.13 3.76
CA LEU A 195 14.18 -11.52 4.21
C LEU A 195 15.41 -11.89 5.08
N LYS A 196 16.63 -11.64 4.58
CA LYS A 196 17.86 -11.98 5.33
C LYS A 196 18.02 -11.15 6.61
N GLY A 197 17.52 -9.92 6.64
CA GLY A 197 17.50 -9.06 7.82
C GLY A 197 16.49 -9.54 8.87
N ALA A 198 15.29 -9.93 8.45
CA ALA A 198 14.29 -10.54 9.32
C ALA A 198 14.77 -11.87 9.91
N GLU A 199 15.43 -12.72 9.10
CA GLU A 199 16.01 -14.02 9.49
C GLU A 199 17.22 -13.88 10.42
N LYS A 200 18.14 -12.97 10.13
CA LYS A 200 19.31 -12.72 11.00
C LYS A 200 18.94 -11.99 12.29
N GLY A 201 17.88 -11.18 12.25
CA GLY A 201 17.32 -10.50 13.42
C GLY A 201 16.50 -11.43 14.32
N ARG A 202 15.90 -10.88 15.37
CA ARG A 202 14.80 -11.54 16.11
C ARG A 202 13.42 -11.21 15.52
N ALA A 203 13.34 -10.23 14.63
CA ALA A 203 12.08 -9.72 14.08
C ALA A 203 11.20 -10.80 13.44
N LEU A 204 11.75 -11.74 12.67
CA LEU A 204 10.93 -12.83 12.09
C LEU A 204 10.34 -13.72 13.18
N ARG A 205 11.14 -14.09 14.18
CA ARG A 205 10.67 -14.87 15.34
C ARG A 205 9.65 -14.11 16.17
N ASP A 206 9.83 -12.80 16.34
CA ASP A 206 8.88 -11.97 17.08
C ASP A 206 7.55 -11.84 16.31
N MET A 207 7.60 -11.75 14.98
CA MET A 207 6.41 -11.79 14.11
C MET A 207 5.72 -13.15 14.14
N GLU A 208 6.47 -14.25 14.07
CA GLU A 208 5.95 -15.61 14.22
C GLU A 208 5.29 -15.81 15.59
N ALA A 209 5.93 -15.36 16.66
CA ALA A 209 5.38 -15.43 18.02
C ALA A 209 4.11 -14.57 18.18
N LEU A 210 4.05 -13.40 17.53
CA LEU A 210 2.83 -12.58 17.50
C LEU A 210 1.71 -13.30 16.73
N VAL A 211 2.02 -13.91 15.59
CA VAL A 211 1.03 -14.71 14.83
C VAL A 211 0.54 -15.88 15.67
N ASP A 212 1.44 -16.62 16.33
CA ASP A 212 1.06 -17.71 17.22
C ASP A 212 0.15 -17.22 18.36
N THR A 213 0.45 -16.05 18.93
CA THR A 213 -0.39 -15.42 19.95
C THR A 213 -1.77 -15.09 19.39
N CYS A 214 -1.85 -14.38 18.27
CA CYS A 214 -3.12 -14.02 17.64
C CYS A 214 -3.93 -15.23 17.18
N MET A 215 -3.26 -16.29 16.71
CA MET A 215 -3.92 -17.54 16.31
C MET A 215 -4.35 -18.38 17.51
N SER A 216 -3.70 -18.21 18.68
CA SER A 216 -4.10 -18.86 19.92
C SER A 216 -5.35 -18.26 20.56
N ASP A 217 -5.77 -17.07 20.13
CA ASP A 217 -7.01 -16.42 20.58
C ASP A 217 -8.27 -17.15 20.08
N TYR A 218 -8.15 -18.15 19.18
CA TYR A 218 -9.27 -18.88 18.59
C TYR A 218 -8.98 -20.38 18.45
N ASP A 219 -9.91 -21.24 18.87
CA ASP A 219 -9.86 -22.69 18.67
C ASP A 219 -11.13 -23.23 17.99
N GLU A 220 -11.28 -24.57 17.91
CA GLU A 220 -12.45 -25.21 17.30
C GLU A 220 -13.78 -24.90 18.04
N HIS A 221 -13.72 -24.25 19.20
CA HIS A 221 -14.85 -23.93 20.06
C HIS A 221 -15.10 -22.42 20.20
N GLY A 222 -14.32 -21.56 19.52
CA GLY A 222 -14.53 -20.11 19.50
C GLY A 222 -13.34 -19.33 20.04
N TRP A 223 -13.60 -18.11 20.55
CA TRP A 223 -12.53 -17.29 21.14
C TRP A 223 -12.08 -17.89 22.47
N THR A 224 -10.78 -18.01 22.70
CA THR A 224 -10.21 -18.64 23.90
C THR A 224 -10.04 -17.66 25.06
N GLY A 225 -10.02 -16.35 24.79
CA GLY A 225 -9.91 -15.27 25.75
C GLY A 225 -11.20 -14.46 25.96
N ASP A 226 -11.20 -13.58 26.95
CA ASP A 226 -12.31 -12.66 27.29
C ASP A 226 -12.25 -11.31 26.54
N THR A 227 -11.19 -11.11 25.75
CA THR A 227 -10.96 -9.88 24.99
C THR A 227 -11.94 -9.71 23.81
N TRP A 228 -12.37 -10.81 23.21
CA TRP A 228 -13.21 -10.82 22.01
C TRP A 228 -14.56 -11.48 22.32
N LEU A 229 -15.65 -10.91 21.78
CA LEU A 229 -16.99 -11.46 21.96
C LEU A 229 -17.11 -12.81 21.25
N GLN A 230 -17.60 -13.84 21.97
CA GLN A 230 -17.91 -15.15 21.39
C GLN A 230 -18.74 -15.02 20.11
N PRO A 231 -18.52 -15.89 19.10
CA PRO A 231 -19.37 -15.92 17.91
C PRO A 231 -20.84 -15.94 18.35
N LEU A 232 -21.64 -15.05 17.78
CA LEU A 232 -23.04 -14.91 18.16
C LEU A 232 -23.77 -16.21 17.81
N ASP A 233 -23.99 -17.07 18.81
CA ASP A 233 -24.87 -18.24 18.72
C ASP A 233 -26.33 -17.78 18.62
N GLY A 234 -26.69 -17.20 17.48
CA GLY A 234 -28.06 -16.91 17.09
C GLY A 234 -28.86 -15.99 18.02
N ARG A 235 -28.25 -15.30 18.99
CA ARG A 235 -28.95 -14.34 19.86
C ARG A 235 -28.45 -12.92 19.62
N ALA A 236 -29.30 -12.13 18.97
CA ALA A 236 -29.06 -10.76 18.56
C ALA A 236 -29.04 -9.72 19.71
N ASP A 237 -29.10 -10.14 20.99
CA ASP A 237 -29.37 -9.23 22.12
C ASP A 237 -28.17 -8.92 23.02
N ALA A 238 -26.94 -9.20 22.57
CA ALA A 238 -25.73 -9.07 23.42
C ALA A 238 -24.82 -7.87 23.09
N VAL A 239 -25.30 -6.82 22.43
CA VAL A 239 -24.60 -5.52 22.44
C VAL A 239 -25.02 -4.78 23.71
N ARG A 240 -24.34 -5.07 24.83
CA ARG A 240 -24.42 -4.22 26.03
C ARG A 240 -23.39 -3.10 25.91
N ASP A 241 -23.86 -1.90 26.23
CA ASP A 241 -23.17 -0.61 26.33
C ASP A 241 -21.65 -0.65 26.56
N ALA A 242 -20.90 -0.16 25.58
CA ALA A 242 -19.52 0.29 25.77
C ALA A 242 -19.47 1.82 25.97
N ALA A 243 -20.30 2.32 26.89
CA ALA A 243 -20.35 3.73 27.26
C ALA A 243 -20.51 3.94 28.78
N GLU A 244 -19.95 3.04 29.59
CA GLU A 244 -19.60 3.30 31.00
C GLU A 244 -18.18 2.78 31.30
#